data_AF-A0A3D2WD52-F1
#
_entry.id   AF-A0A3D2WD52-F1
#
_cell.length_a   1.000
_cell.length_b   1.000
_cell.length_c   1.000
_cell.angle_alpha   90.00
_cell.angle_beta   90.00
_cell.angle_gamma   90.00
#
_symmetry.space_group_name_H-M   'P 1'
#
loop_
_entity.id
_entity.type
_entity.pdbx_description
1 polymer ?
#
loop_
_entity_poly.entity_id
_entity_poly.type
_entity_poly.pdbx_seq_one_letter_code
_entity_poly.pdbx_strand_id
1 'polypeptide(L)'
;MSRAFIKEDPDEPTPTYQLPDPESPYYNEAAAWALIQGADQGDSRSAEVATGYSWGDPTLVQCVLSILKEAETTGEDRVAQLARRFLKAAGQIESP
;
A
#
# COMPACT_ATOMS: atom_id res chain seq x y z
N MET A 1 30.17 30.96 18.66
CA MET A 1 29.26 30.06 19.41
C MET A 1 27.90 30.15 18.74
N SER A 2 27.67 29.42 17.64
CA SER A 2 26.41 29.49 16.88
C SER A 2 25.48 28.40 17.37
N ARG A 3 24.30 28.83 17.85
CA ARG A 3 23.23 27.97 18.37
C ARG A 3 22.71 27.10 17.23
N ALA A 4 22.64 25.79 17.47
CA ALA A 4 22.00 24.84 16.58
C ALA A 4 20.53 25.25 16.37
N PHE A 5 20.12 25.39 15.11
CA PHE A 5 18.71 25.37 14.74
C PHE A 5 18.32 23.89 14.67
N ILE A 6 17.75 23.38 15.76
CA ILE A 6 17.00 22.12 15.73
C ILE A 6 15.65 22.50 15.11
N LYS A 7 15.46 22.09 13.86
CA LYS A 7 14.14 22.03 13.26
C LYS A 7 13.53 20.74 13.83
N GLU A 8 12.69 20.87 14.85
CA GLU A 8 11.67 19.85 15.12
C GLU A 8 10.80 19.81 13.87
N ASP A 9 11.03 18.82 13.00
CA ASP A 9 10.04 18.49 11.99
C ASP A 9 8.77 18.08 12.74
N PRO A 10 7.60 18.68 12.43
CA PRO A 10 6.36 18.24 13.05
C PRO A 10 6.17 16.77 12.68
N ASP A 11 5.90 15.92 13.67
CA ASP A 11 5.37 14.58 13.45
C ASP A 11 4.10 14.72 12.60
N GLU A 12 4.23 14.60 11.28
CA GLU A 12 3.08 14.48 10.40
C GLU A 12 2.31 13.25 10.89
N PRO A 13 0.98 13.35 11.12
CA PRO A 13 0.22 12.22 11.61
C PRO A 13 0.37 11.08 10.62
N THR A 14 1.10 10.04 11.03
CA THR A 14 1.35 8.87 10.20
C THR A 14 0.00 8.36 9.72
N PRO A 15 -0.20 8.17 8.41
CA PRO A 15 -1.49 7.73 7.88
C PRO A 15 -1.92 6.47 8.63
N THR A 16 -3.04 6.59 9.35
CA THR A 16 -3.51 5.53 10.24
C THR A 16 -4.29 4.55 9.38
N TYR A 17 -3.61 3.56 8.81
CA TYR A 17 -4.27 2.47 8.11
C TYR A 17 -5.14 1.71 9.12
N GLN A 18 -6.47 1.76 8.94
CA GLN A 18 -7.39 1.02 9.79
C GLN A 18 -7.39 -0.44 9.37
N LEU A 19 -6.44 -1.19 9.93
CA LEU A 19 -6.35 -2.62 9.72
C LEU A 19 -7.24 -3.36 10.74
N PRO A 20 -7.91 -4.43 10.32
CA PRO A 20 -8.60 -5.32 11.26
C PRO A 20 -7.58 -6.07 12.12
N ASP A 21 -8.07 -6.93 13.02
CA ASP A 21 -7.22 -7.85 13.77
C ASP A 21 -6.31 -8.66 12.83
N PRO A 22 -5.00 -8.81 13.11
CA PRO A 22 -4.08 -9.61 12.28
C PRO A 22 -4.51 -11.06 12.04
N GLU A 23 -5.25 -11.66 12.97
CA GLU A 23 -5.78 -13.03 12.85
C GLU A 23 -7.11 -13.07 12.06
N SER A 24 -7.63 -11.92 11.63
CA SER A 24 -8.85 -11.83 10.84
C SER A 24 -8.62 -12.37 9.42
N PRO A 25 -9.57 -13.16 8.87
CA PRO A 25 -9.48 -13.59 7.47
C PRO A 25 -9.53 -12.42 6.47
N TYR A 26 -9.96 -11.23 6.91
CA TYR A 26 -10.03 -10.01 6.09
C TYR A 26 -8.75 -9.15 6.18
N TYR A 27 -7.76 -9.54 6.99
CA TYR A 27 -6.55 -8.75 7.18
C TYR A 27 -5.78 -8.56 5.87
N ASN A 28 -5.61 -9.62 5.08
CA ASN A 28 -4.87 -9.56 3.82
C ASN A 28 -5.52 -8.60 2.81
N GLU A 29 -6.85 -8.56 2.77
CA GLU A 29 -7.59 -7.66 1.89
C GLU A 29 -7.38 -6.19 2.33
N ALA A 30 -7.54 -5.91 3.63
CA ALA A 30 -7.28 -4.58 4.16
C ALA A 30 -5.83 -4.13 3.99
N ALA A 31 -4.87 -5.06 4.16
CA ALA A 31 -3.46 -4.81 3.95
C ALA A 31 -3.14 -4.48 2.49
N ALA A 32 -3.73 -5.22 1.54
CA ALA A 32 -3.60 -4.93 0.11
C ALA A 32 -4.10 -3.52 -0.21
N TRP A 33 -5.28 -3.14 0.31
CA TRP A 33 -5.80 -1.78 0.17
C TRP A 33 -4.90 -0.72 0.80
N ALA A 34 -4.34 -0.98 1.98
CA ALA A 34 -3.43 -0.07 2.66
C ALA A 34 -2.15 0.18 1.85
N LEU A 35 -1.56 -0.86 1.26
CA LEU A 35 -0.37 -0.72 0.40
C LEU A 35 -0.67 0.12 -0.85
N ILE A 36 -1.82 -0.10 -1.51
CA ILE A 36 -2.25 0.70 -2.66
C ILE A 36 -2.44 2.17 -2.27
N GLN A 37 -3.13 2.43 -1.15
CA GLN A 37 -3.34 3.79 -0.64
C GLN A 37 -2.04 4.48 -0.25
N GLY A 38 -1.11 3.76 0.39
CA GLY A 38 0.22 4.30 0.72
C GLY A 38 1.01 4.65 -0.53
N ALA A 39 0.99 3.79 -1.55
CA ALA A 39 1.64 4.08 -2.83
C ALA A 39 1.01 5.26 -3.58
N ASP A 40 -0.31 5.47 -3.46
CA ASP A 40 -0.98 6.63 -4.03
C ASP A 40 -0.51 7.95 -3.38
N GLN A 41 -0.37 7.93 -2.05
CA GLN A 41 0.11 9.05 -1.24
C GLN A 41 1.62 9.29 -1.34
N GLY A 42 2.37 8.40 -2.01
CA GLY A 42 3.83 8.45 -2.06
C GLY A 42 4.52 7.94 -0.79
N ASP A 43 3.78 7.32 0.12
CA ASP A 43 4.26 6.75 1.39
C ASP A 43 4.05 5.23 1.44
N SER A 44 4.67 4.52 0.50
CA SER A 44 4.63 3.04 0.48
C SER A 44 5.29 2.44 1.71
N ARG A 45 6.31 3.10 2.27
CA ARG A 45 7.06 2.56 3.42
C ARG A 45 6.20 2.50 4.68
N SER A 46 5.43 3.54 4.99
CA SER A 46 4.55 3.49 6.16
C SER A 46 3.47 2.42 6.02
N ALA A 47 2.95 2.21 4.81
CA ALA A 47 1.98 1.14 4.55
C ALA A 47 2.59 -0.26 4.74
N GLU A 48 3.82 -0.50 4.29
CA GLU A 48 4.52 -1.77 4.52
C GLU A 48 4.74 -2.02 6.02
N VAL A 49 5.14 -0.99 6.77
CA VAL A 49 5.32 -1.10 8.23
C VAL A 49 4.00 -1.38 8.94
N ALA A 50 2.92 -0.72 8.56
CA ALA A 50 1.62 -0.90 9.19
C ALA A 50 1.02 -2.29 8.95
N THR A 51 1.20 -2.81 7.73
CA THR A 51 0.61 -4.09 7.31
C THR A 51 1.50 -5.30 7.56
N GLY A 52 2.80 -5.09 7.76
CA GLY A 52 3.79 -6.16 7.82
C GLY A 52 4.12 -6.82 6.47
N TYR A 53 3.47 -6.40 5.39
CA TYR A 53 3.70 -6.93 4.04
C TYR A 53 4.56 -5.97 3.22
N SER A 54 5.41 -6.52 2.35
CA SER A 54 6.19 -5.72 1.40
C SER A 54 5.39 -5.41 0.14
N TRP A 55 5.74 -4.34 -0.57
CA TRP A 55 5.21 -4.09 -1.90
C TRP A 55 5.57 -5.24 -2.86
N GLY A 56 4.57 -5.83 -3.50
CA GLY A 56 4.74 -7.01 -4.34
C GLY A 56 4.76 -8.35 -3.58
N ASP A 57 4.35 -8.39 -2.30
CA ASP A 57 4.26 -9.64 -1.55
C ASP A 57 3.34 -10.67 -2.25
N PRO A 58 3.84 -11.90 -2.54
CA PRO A 58 3.05 -12.95 -3.19
C PRO A 58 1.76 -13.33 -2.45
N THR A 59 1.74 -13.17 -1.12
CA THR A 59 0.58 -13.50 -0.26
C THR A 59 -0.64 -12.65 -0.59
N LEU A 60 -0.43 -11.42 -1.07
CA LEU A 60 -1.49 -10.45 -1.36
C LEU A 60 -1.95 -10.47 -2.82
N VAL A 61 -1.33 -11.27 -3.69
CA VAL A 61 -1.62 -11.29 -5.13
C VAL A 61 -3.10 -11.49 -5.43
N GLN A 62 -3.78 -12.43 -4.76
CA GLN A 62 -5.19 -12.70 -4.99
C GLN A 62 -6.10 -11.53 -4.55
N CYS A 63 -5.75 -10.87 -3.45
CA CYS A 63 -6.44 -9.67 -2.98
C CYS A 63 -6.26 -8.52 -4.00
N VAL A 64 -5.02 -8.28 -4.44
CA VAL A 64 -4.71 -7.19 -5.39
C VAL A 64 -5.31 -7.44 -6.77
N LEU A 65 -5.41 -8.69 -7.23
CA LEU A 65 -6.15 -9.03 -8.46
C LEU A 65 -7.64 -8.67 -8.35
N SER A 66 -8.26 -8.92 -7.19
CA SER A 66 -9.65 -8.56 -6.93
C SER A 66 -9.83 -7.04 -6.94
N ILE A 67 -8.94 -6.30 -6.26
CA ILE A 67 -8.92 -4.83 -6.27
C ILE A 67 -8.77 -4.29 -7.70
N LEU A 68 -7.85 -4.86 -8.49
CA LEU A 68 -7.63 -4.44 -9.88
C LEU A 68 -8.92 -4.61 -10.70
N LYS A 69 -9.57 -5.78 -10.59
CA LYS A 69 -10.80 -6.07 -11.33
C LYS A 69 -11.93 -5.11 -10.95
N GLU A 70 -12.08 -4.81 -9.67
CA GLU A 70 -13.07 -3.86 -9.18
C GLU A 70 -12.78 -2.45 -9.68
N ALA A 71 -11.53 -1.98 -9.53
CA ALA A 71 -11.11 -0.66 -9.99
C ALA A 71 -11.29 -0.46 -11.50
N GLU A 72 -11.01 -1.49 -12.32
CA GLU A 72 -11.29 -1.47 -13.76
C GLU A 72 -12.79 -1.37 -14.07
N THR A 73 -13.62 -2.00 -13.24
CA THR A 73 -15.08 -2.00 -13.40
C THR A 73 -15.69 -0.66 -13.00
N THR A 74 -15.17 -0.03 -11.95
CA THR A 74 -15.68 1.24 -11.40
C THR A 74 -15.03 2.48 -12.02
N GLY A 75 -13.97 2.30 -12.82
CA GLY A 75 -13.25 3.41 -13.46
C GLY A 75 -12.25 4.11 -12.52
N GLU A 76 -11.78 3.42 -11.48
CA GLU A 76 -10.75 3.94 -10.57
C GLU A 76 -9.35 3.74 -11.16
N ASP A 77 -9.04 4.54 -12.20
CA ASP A 77 -7.82 4.40 -13.01
C ASP A 77 -6.53 4.39 -12.17
N ARG A 78 -6.48 5.23 -11.12
CA ARG A 78 -5.30 5.34 -10.27
C ARG A 78 -5.08 4.08 -9.42
N VAL A 79 -6.14 3.54 -8.83
CA VAL A 79 -6.11 2.27 -8.08
C VAL A 79 -5.71 1.13 -9.00
N ALA A 80 -6.32 1.04 -10.19
CA ALA A 80 -5.98 0.02 -11.18
C ALA A 80 -4.50 0.10 -11.62
N GLN A 81 -3.98 1.31 -11.86
CA GLN A 81 -2.56 1.49 -12.20
C GLN A 81 -1.63 1.00 -11.08
N LEU A 82 -1.91 1.36 -9.83
CA LEU A 82 -1.10 0.95 -8.69
C LEU A 82 -1.18 -0.56 -8.44
N ALA A 83 -2.36 -1.16 -8.59
CA ALA A 83 -2.55 -2.60 -8.47
C ALA A 83 -1.75 -3.37 -9.53
N ARG A 84 -1.75 -2.91 -10.80
CA ARG A 84 -0.87 -3.50 -11.83
C ARG A 84 0.61 -3.38 -11.47
N ARG A 85 1.03 -2.24 -10.90
CA ARG A 85 2.42 -2.02 -10.49
C ARG A 85 2.82 -2.94 -9.33
N PHE A 86 1.91 -3.20 -8.40
CA PHE A 86 2.09 -4.20 -7.34
C PHE A 86 2.27 -5.60 -7.94
N LEU A 87 1.35 -6.01 -8.82
CA LEU A 87 1.38 -7.35 -9.44
C LEU A 87 2.61 -7.57 -10.30
N LYS A 88 3.12 -6.52 -10.97
CA LYS A 88 4.41 -6.55 -11.66
C LYS A 88 5.57 -6.78 -10.70
N ALA A 89 5.58 -6.11 -9.54
CA ALA A 89 6.60 -6.33 -8.51
C ALA A 89 6.51 -7.76 -7.92
N ALA A 90 5.31 -8.31 -7.82
CA ALA A 90 5.05 -9.70 -7.40
C ALA A 90 5.34 -10.76 -8.50
N GLY A 91 5.84 -10.34 -9.67
CA GLY A 91 6.15 -11.24 -10.79
C GLY A 91 4.93 -11.88 -11.47
N GLN A 92 3.73 -11.35 -11.25
CA GLN A 92 2.48 -11.91 -11.80
C GLN A 92 2.14 -11.38 -13.19
N ILE A 93 2.69 -10.24 -13.57
CA ILE A 93 2.51 -9.65 -14.89
C ILE A 93 3.88 -9.58 -15.56
N GLU A 94 4.09 -10.42 -16.56
CA GLU A 94 5.27 -10.32 -17.42
C GLU A 94 5.23 -8.98 -18.17
N SER A 95 6.36 -8.28 -18.21
CA SER A 95 6.48 -7.11 -19.09
C SER A 95 6.55 -7.61 -20.54
N PRO A 96 5.87 -6.95 -21.49
CA PRO A 96 6.15 -7.17 -22.91
C PRO A 96 7.60 -6.77 -23.26
#